data_AF-A0A940VVH7-F1
#
_entry.id   AF-A0A940VVH7-F1
#
_cell.length_a   1.000
_cell.length_b   1.000
_cell.length_c   1.000
_cell.angle_alpha   90.00
_cell.angle_beta   90.00
_cell.angle_gamma   90.00
#
_symmetry.space_group_name_H-M   'P 1'
#
loop_
_entity.id
_entity.type
_entity.pdbx_description
1 polymer ?
#
loop_
_entity_poly.entity_id
_entity_poly.type
_entity_poly.pdbx_seq_one_letter_code
_entity_poly.pdbx_strand_id
1 'polypeptide(L)'
;MNLYLTKVGETVKPVRDLLNWTQAEIAKQTGLSRATIVNIESEPWRMTRTSALAIFSVVLAEIARRSRLLDNATQEQYIDWQELLRELGLVNPKAWSRILGSVELVATGLIPVIGGLVTASTPPVLNQEEQKRLHTAAAETLNELSTKLCQIFDLEELSLDCFVTKLEQEQEQEQEN
;
A
#
# COMPACT_ATOMS: atom_id res chain seq x y z
N MET A 1 -10.55 27.10 -3.53
CA MET A 1 -11.18 25.81 -3.12
C MET A 1 -10.09 24.82 -3.32
N ASN A 2 -9.59 24.17 -2.25
CA ASN A 2 -8.32 23.47 -2.32
C ASN A 2 -8.36 22.30 -3.32
N LEU A 3 -7.84 22.55 -4.52
CA LEU A 3 -7.84 21.64 -5.67
C LEU A 3 -7.02 20.40 -5.35
N TYR A 4 -5.90 20.57 -4.65
CA TYR A 4 -5.05 19.46 -4.27
C TYR A 4 -5.70 18.58 -3.18
N LEU A 5 -6.38 19.15 -2.17
CA LEU A 5 -7.16 18.36 -1.21
C LEU A 5 -8.29 17.59 -1.88
N THR A 6 -8.92 18.17 -2.91
CA THR A 6 -9.93 17.49 -3.70
C THR A 6 -9.32 16.30 -4.45
N LYS A 7 -8.16 16.48 -5.10
CA LYS A 7 -7.40 15.39 -5.72
C LYS A 7 -7.04 14.30 -4.69
N VAL A 8 -6.55 14.67 -3.51
CA VAL A 8 -6.28 13.70 -2.42
C VAL A 8 -7.56 13.01 -1.94
N GLY A 9 -8.71 13.67 -1.98
CA GLY A 9 -10.01 13.05 -1.77
C GLY A 9 -10.31 11.94 -2.79
N GLU A 10 -10.02 12.18 -4.07
CA GLU A 10 -10.22 11.23 -5.15
C GLU A 10 -9.32 9.99 -5.01
N THR A 11 -8.18 10.11 -4.33
CA THR A 11 -7.22 9.02 -4.13
C THR A 11 -7.60 8.05 -3.02
N VAL A 12 -8.52 8.40 -2.11
CA VAL A 12 -8.85 7.56 -0.94
C VAL A 12 -9.30 6.15 -1.35
N LYS A 13 -10.19 6.04 -2.33
CA LYS A 13 -10.67 4.74 -2.83
C LYS A 13 -9.55 3.96 -3.55
N PRO A 14 -8.80 4.54 -4.51
CA PRO A 14 -7.62 3.90 -5.09
C PRO A 14 -6.62 3.38 -4.06
N VAL A 15 -6.23 4.19 -3.08
CA VAL A 15 -5.30 3.80 -2.00
C VAL A 15 -5.85 2.62 -1.22
N ARG A 16 -7.13 2.71 -0.82
CA ARG A 16 -7.81 1.64 -0.09
C ARG A 16 -7.83 0.33 -0.89
N ASP A 17 -8.19 0.42 -2.17
CA ASP A 17 -8.26 -0.75 -3.06
C ASP A 17 -6.87 -1.34 -3.36
N LEU A 18 -5.83 -0.51 -3.36
CA LEU A 18 -4.42 -0.90 -3.55
C LEU A 18 -3.84 -1.57 -2.30
N LEU A 19 -4.15 -1.06 -1.10
CA LEU A 19 -3.74 -1.64 0.18
C LEU A 19 -4.64 -2.80 0.63
N ASN A 20 -5.66 -3.13 -0.15
CA ASN A 20 -6.67 -4.15 0.13
C ASN A 20 -7.42 -3.91 1.45
N TRP A 21 -7.75 -2.65 1.72
CA TRP A 21 -8.54 -2.24 2.87
C TRP A 21 -10.02 -2.09 2.52
N THR A 22 -10.87 -2.28 3.50
CA THR A 22 -12.29 -1.91 3.51
C THR A 22 -12.44 -0.50 4.08
N GLN A 23 -13.60 0.13 3.85
CA GLN A 23 -13.89 1.45 4.45
C GLN A 23 -13.82 1.41 5.98
N ALA A 24 -14.14 0.27 6.59
CA ALA A 24 -14.05 0.08 8.03
C ALA A 24 -12.60 -0.02 8.52
N GLU A 25 -11.72 -0.68 7.75
CA GLU A 25 -10.29 -0.79 8.10
C GLU A 25 -9.59 0.56 8.01
N ILE A 26 -9.75 1.29 6.91
CA ILE A 26 -9.12 2.62 6.80
C ILE A 26 -9.67 3.59 7.85
N ALA A 27 -10.97 3.53 8.17
CA ALA A 27 -11.57 4.31 9.27
C ALA A 27 -10.90 3.98 10.62
N LYS A 28 -10.74 2.68 10.92
CA LYS A 28 -10.09 2.22 12.15
C LYS A 28 -8.63 2.69 12.23
N GLN A 29 -7.87 2.57 11.14
CA GLN A 29 -6.45 2.97 11.12
C GLN A 29 -6.29 4.49 11.29
N THR A 30 -7.13 5.27 10.63
CA THR A 30 -7.05 6.74 10.64
C THR A 30 -7.68 7.39 11.88
N GLY A 31 -8.48 6.65 12.63
CA GLY A 31 -9.32 7.19 13.70
C GLY A 31 -10.53 8.00 13.20
N LEU A 32 -10.76 8.06 11.89
CA LEU A 32 -11.92 8.70 11.29
C LEU A 32 -13.15 7.80 11.38
N SER A 33 -14.35 8.40 11.36
CA SER A 33 -15.57 7.61 11.28
C SER A 33 -15.71 6.96 9.89
N ARG A 34 -16.34 5.78 9.83
CA ARG A 34 -16.66 5.16 8.52
C ARG A 34 -17.50 6.09 7.64
N ALA A 35 -18.41 6.87 8.22
CA ALA A 35 -19.22 7.85 7.50
C ALA A 35 -18.35 8.95 6.88
N THR A 36 -17.29 9.39 7.58
CA THR A 36 -16.30 10.34 7.05
C THR A 36 -15.59 9.77 5.84
N ILE A 37 -15.13 8.52 5.89
CA ILE A 37 -14.49 7.84 4.75
C ILE A 37 -15.44 7.76 3.56
N VAL A 38 -16.69 7.33 3.78
CA VAL A 38 -17.72 7.26 2.73
C VAL A 38 -17.96 8.63 2.11
N ASN A 39 -18.10 9.66 2.94
CA ASN A 39 -18.35 11.02 2.46
C ASN A 39 -17.19 11.56 1.61
N ILE A 40 -15.94 11.27 1.98
CA ILE A 40 -14.77 11.67 1.18
C ILE A 40 -14.75 10.91 -0.14
N GLU A 41 -15.00 9.59 -0.13
CA GLU A 41 -15.03 8.79 -1.36
C GLU A 41 -16.16 9.21 -2.32
N SER A 42 -17.30 9.68 -1.82
CA SER A 42 -18.42 10.16 -2.64
C SER A 42 -18.30 11.63 -3.05
N GLU A 43 -17.72 12.45 -2.17
CA GLU A 43 -17.60 13.91 -2.31
C GLU A 43 -16.17 14.35 -1.94
N PRO A 44 -15.18 14.18 -2.86
CA PRO A 44 -13.77 14.43 -2.58
C PRO A 44 -13.43 15.82 -2.05
N TRP A 45 -14.20 16.84 -2.45
CA TRP A 45 -14.06 18.22 -1.97
C TRP A 45 -14.34 18.40 -0.47
N ARG A 46 -14.92 17.39 0.20
CA ARG A 46 -15.09 17.37 1.66
C ARG A 46 -13.82 16.97 2.40
N MET A 47 -12.76 16.58 1.70
CA MET A 47 -11.47 16.27 2.32
C MET A 47 -10.92 17.51 3.06
N THR A 48 -10.59 17.33 4.34
CA THR A 48 -9.92 18.35 5.15
C THR A 48 -8.43 18.04 5.24
N ARG A 49 -7.60 19.06 5.51
CA ARG A 49 -6.16 18.88 5.73
C ARG A 49 -5.86 17.84 6.81
N THR A 50 -6.64 17.84 7.90
CA THR A 50 -6.52 16.84 8.98
C THR A 50 -6.83 15.42 8.51
N SER A 51 -7.89 15.24 7.72
CA SER A 51 -8.25 13.92 7.18
C SER A 51 -7.22 13.42 6.17
N ALA A 52 -6.71 14.32 5.32
CA ALA A 52 -5.66 14.02 4.34
C ALA A 52 -4.37 13.58 5.04
N LEU A 53 -3.92 14.31 6.07
CA LEU A 53 -2.75 13.96 6.87
C LEU A 53 -2.94 12.63 7.61
N ALA A 54 -4.11 12.39 8.19
CA ALA A 54 -4.40 11.13 8.88
C ALA A 54 -4.32 9.94 7.92
N ILE A 55 -4.94 10.04 6.73
CA ILE A 55 -4.90 9.00 5.70
C ILE A 55 -3.47 8.78 5.21
N PHE A 56 -2.75 9.84 4.88
CA PHE A 56 -1.38 9.71 4.39
C PHE A 56 -0.43 9.10 5.44
N SER A 57 -0.58 9.51 6.71
CA SER A 57 0.25 8.98 7.80
C SER A 57 0.05 7.48 8.02
N VAL A 58 -1.18 6.97 7.92
CA VAL A 58 -1.42 5.53 8.06
C VAL A 58 -0.92 4.74 6.85
N VAL A 59 -0.94 5.34 5.65
CA VAL A 59 -0.35 4.74 4.46
C VAL A 59 1.16 4.60 4.63
N LEU A 60 1.84 5.67 5.06
CA LEU A 60 3.27 5.63 5.36
C LEU A 60 3.61 4.57 6.41
N ALA A 61 2.87 4.56 7.52
CA ALA A 61 3.06 3.60 8.59
C ALA A 61 2.87 2.16 8.09
N GLU A 62 1.91 1.91 7.21
CA GLU A 62 1.67 0.59 6.63
C GLU A 62 2.82 0.13 5.72
N ILE A 63 3.34 1.00 4.85
CA ILE A 63 4.48 0.68 4.00
C ILE A 63 5.73 0.41 4.85
N ALA A 64 6.00 1.24 5.86
CA ALA A 64 7.09 1.03 6.80
C ALA A 64 6.94 -0.28 7.58
N ARG A 65 5.72 -0.64 8.01
CA ARG A 65 5.42 -1.90 8.68
C ARG A 65 5.72 -3.09 7.78
N ARG A 66 5.25 -3.07 6.52
CA ARG A 66 5.50 -4.14 5.53
C ARG A 66 6.98 -4.29 5.21
N SER A 67 7.72 -3.18 5.06
CA SER A 67 9.18 -3.21 4.85
C SER A 67 9.88 -3.89 6.02
N ARG A 68 9.57 -3.50 7.26
CA ARG A 68 10.18 -4.11 8.46
C ARG A 68 9.87 -5.60 8.57
N LEU A 69 8.65 -6.02 8.25
CA LEU A 69 8.30 -7.44 8.23
C LEU A 69 9.16 -8.22 7.24
N LEU A 70 9.39 -7.65 6.06
CA LEU A 70 10.23 -8.26 5.04
C LEU A 70 11.72 -8.28 5.42
N ASP A 71 12.25 -7.21 6.00
CA ASP A 71 13.64 -7.15 6.46
C ASP A 71 13.92 -8.18 7.57
N ASN A 72 12.96 -8.35 8.49
CA ASN A 72 13.04 -9.36 9.54
C ASN A 72 12.91 -10.79 8.99
N ALA A 73 12.28 -10.95 7.82
CA ALA A 73 12.12 -12.25 7.18
C ALA A 73 13.42 -12.84 6.62
N THR A 74 14.51 -12.08 6.61
CA THR A 74 15.80 -12.51 6.04
C THR A 74 16.76 -13.13 7.06
N GLN A 75 16.46 -13.08 8.36
CA GLN A 75 17.36 -13.54 9.42
C GLN A 75 16.82 -14.77 10.14
N GLU A 76 17.27 -15.96 9.72
CA GLU A 76 17.38 -17.20 10.52
C GLU A 76 16.11 -17.80 11.16
N GLN A 77 14.96 -17.14 11.10
CA GLN A 77 13.71 -17.66 11.63
C GLN A 77 12.94 -18.44 10.57
N TYR A 78 12.40 -19.58 10.97
CA TYR A 78 11.44 -20.34 10.18
C TYR A 78 10.18 -19.46 10.03
N ILE A 79 10.17 -18.60 9.02
CA ILE A 79 9.05 -17.71 8.76
C ILE A 79 7.97 -18.54 8.10
N ASP A 80 6.79 -18.47 8.69
CA ASP A 80 5.57 -18.85 8.01
C ASP A 80 5.37 -17.88 6.84
N TRP A 81 5.91 -18.24 5.68
CA TRP A 81 5.81 -17.44 4.46
C TRP A 81 4.36 -17.20 4.04
N GLN A 82 3.42 -18.08 4.43
CA GLN A 82 2.01 -17.85 4.18
C GLN A 82 1.50 -16.66 5.00
N GLU A 83 1.86 -16.59 6.28
CA GLU A 83 1.49 -15.48 7.15
C GLU A 83 2.20 -14.19 6.75
N LEU A 84 3.49 -14.25 6.38
CA LEU A 84 4.20 -13.07 5.86
C LEU A 84 3.55 -12.53 4.58
N LEU A 85 3.28 -13.41 3.60
CA LEU A 85 2.59 -13.00 2.37
C LEU A 85 1.22 -12.42 2.70
N ARG A 86 0.51 -12.98 3.69
CA ARG A 86 -0.80 -12.48 4.12
C ARG A 86 -0.69 -11.07 4.70
N GLU A 87 0.28 -10.86 5.59
CA GLU A 87 0.56 -9.58 6.23
C GLU A 87 1.04 -8.50 5.25
N LEU A 88 1.72 -8.91 4.17
CA LEU A 88 2.09 -8.04 3.05
C LEU A 88 0.91 -7.73 2.10
N GLY A 89 -0.25 -8.36 2.29
CA GLY A 89 -1.41 -8.24 1.41
C GLY A 89 -1.29 -9.04 0.11
N LEU A 90 -0.30 -9.92 0.04
CA LEU A 90 0.09 -10.78 -1.09
C LEU A 90 -0.62 -12.13 -1.08
N VAL A 91 -1.75 -12.27 -0.40
CA VAL A 91 -2.57 -13.50 -0.43
C VAL A 91 -3.86 -13.30 -1.23
N ASN A 92 -4.17 -12.06 -1.60
CA ASN A 92 -5.32 -11.75 -2.43
C ASN A 92 -4.93 -11.82 -3.92
N PRO A 93 -5.47 -12.77 -4.72
CA PRO A 93 -5.19 -12.86 -6.16
C PRO A 93 -5.48 -11.56 -6.92
N LYS A 94 -6.42 -10.74 -6.43
CA LYS A 94 -6.71 -9.42 -6.99
C LYS A 94 -5.62 -8.39 -6.70
N ALA A 95 -4.97 -8.47 -5.54
CA ALA A 95 -3.81 -7.63 -5.22
C ALA A 95 -2.65 -7.96 -6.16
N TRP A 96 -2.41 -9.25 -6.42
CA TRP A 96 -1.45 -9.70 -7.41
C TRP A 96 -1.80 -9.21 -8.81
N SER A 97 -3.00 -9.38 -9.34
CA SER A 97 -3.32 -8.88 -10.69
C SER A 97 -3.22 -7.34 -10.85
N ARG A 98 -3.34 -6.59 -9.75
CA ARG A 98 -3.27 -5.11 -9.74
C ARG A 98 -1.83 -4.61 -9.52
N ILE A 99 -1.04 -5.36 -8.77
CA ILE A 99 0.36 -5.06 -8.54
C ILE A 99 1.21 -5.64 -9.69
N LEU A 100 1.05 -6.92 -10.03
CA LEU A 100 1.73 -7.69 -11.10
C LEU A 100 1.28 -7.42 -12.55
N GLY A 101 0.93 -6.18 -12.87
CA GLY A 101 1.06 -5.75 -14.28
C GLY A 101 2.51 -5.82 -14.78
N SER A 102 3.47 -5.98 -13.84
CA SER A 102 4.90 -6.14 -14.05
C SER A 102 5.28 -7.60 -14.39
N VAL A 103 5.96 -7.74 -15.52
CA VAL A 103 6.29 -8.98 -16.26
C VAL A 103 7.22 -9.95 -15.50
N GLU A 104 7.84 -9.53 -14.39
CA GLU A 104 8.94 -10.27 -13.73
C GLU A 104 8.52 -11.48 -12.90
N LEU A 105 7.36 -11.45 -12.22
CA LEU A 105 6.92 -12.58 -11.39
C LEU A 105 6.39 -13.77 -12.20
N VAL A 106 5.88 -13.49 -13.41
CA VAL A 106 5.59 -14.52 -14.42
C VAL A 106 6.90 -15.10 -14.95
N ALA A 107 7.91 -14.25 -15.21
CA ALA A 107 9.21 -14.67 -15.73
C ALA A 107 10.03 -15.52 -14.74
N THR A 108 9.87 -15.30 -13.43
CA THR A 108 10.59 -16.04 -12.38
C THR A 108 9.95 -17.37 -11.99
N GLY A 109 8.74 -17.68 -12.49
CA GLY A 109 8.05 -18.94 -12.21
C GLY A 109 7.62 -19.12 -10.76
N LEU A 110 7.48 -18.03 -9.99
CA LEU A 110 7.10 -18.06 -8.57
C LEU A 110 5.59 -18.08 -8.33
N ILE A 111 4.78 -17.75 -9.34
CA ILE A 111 3.30 -17.79 -9.26
C ILE A 111 2.77 -19.15 -8.78
N PRO A 112 3.25 -20.31 -9.27
CA PRO A 112 2.84 -21.62 -8.76
C PRO A 112 3.26 -21.87 -7.30
N VAL A 113 4.45 -21.39 -6.91
CA VAL A 113 4.99 -21.57 -5.54
C VAL A 113 4.17 -20.75 -4.54
N ILE A 114 3.90 -19.48 -4.85
CA ILE A 114 3.04 -18.60 -4.08
C ILE A 114 1.62 -19.14 -4.04
N GLY A 115 1.08 -19.59 -5.18
CA GLY A 115 -0.24 -20.22 -5.25
C GLY A 115 -0.33 -21.46 -4.35
N GLY A 116 0.73 -22.28 -4.32
CA GLY A 116 0.87 -23.43 -3.42
C GLY A 116 0.92 -23.01 -1.94
N LEU A 117 1.71 -22.01 -1.59
CA LEU A 117 1.79 -21.48 -0.21
C LEU A 117 0.44 -20.92 0.28
N VAL A 118 -0.31 -20.27 -0.62
CA VAL A 118 -1.60 -19.65 -0.28
C VAL A 118 -2.73 -20.66 -0.15
N THR A 119 -2.74 -21.69 -1.00
CA THR A 119 -3.90 -22.60 -1.14
C THR A 119 -3.70 -23.96 -0.48
N ALA A 120 -2.47 -24.36 -0.14
CA ALA A 120 -2.22 -25.66 0.46
C ALA A 120 -2.66 -25.70 1.93
N SER A 121 -3.31 -26.79 2.33
CA SER A 121 -3.60 -27.11 3.74
C SER A 121 -2.34 -27.37 4.57
N THR A 122 -1.21 -27.63 3.89
CA THR A 122 0.13 -27.77 4.46
C THR A 122 1.09 -27.01 3.53
N PRO A 123 1.59 -25.83 3.93
CA PRO A 123 2.46 -25.05 3.06
C PRO A 123 3.73 -25.83 2.73
N PRO A 124 4.22 -25.77 1.47
CA PRO A 124 5.46 -26.43 1.09
C PRO A 124 6.65 -25.89 1.90
N VAL A 125 7.54 -26.79 2.34
CA VAL A 125 8.81 -26.39 2.94
C VAL A 125 9.70 -25.82 1.85
N LEU A 126 9.92 -24.52 1.87
CA LEU A 126 10.77 -23.83 0.89
C LEU A 126 12.24 -24.08 1.21
N ASN A 127 13.04 -24.41 0.19
CA ASN A 127 14.49 -24.43 0.31
C ASN A 127 15.07 -22.99 0.37
N GLN A 128 16.35 -22.84 0.74
CA GLN A 128 16.97 -21.52 0.89
C GLN A 128 16.93 -20.66 -0.39
N GLU A 129 17.02 -21.28 -1.57
CA GLU A 129 16.97 -20.58 -2.84
C GLU A 129 15.56 -20.06 -3.13
N GLU A 130 14.52 -20.87 -2.87
CA GLU A 130 13.13 -20.49 -2.99
C GLU A 130 12.75 -19.36 -2.02
N GLN A 131 13.23 -19.43 -0.78
CA GLN A 131 13.05 -18.37 0.21
C GLN A 131 13.69 -17.06 -0.25
N LYS A 132 14.92 -17.12 -0.78
CA LYS A 132 15.61 -15.93 -1.31
C LYS A 132 14.84 -15.33 -2.49
N ARG A 133 14.38 -16.15 -3.43
CA ARG A 133 13.56 -15.70 -4.58
C ARG A 133 12.25 -15.06 -4.13
N LEU A 134 11.58 -15.65 -3.15
CA LEU A 134 10.32 -15.13 -2.60
C LEU A 134 10.53 -13.80 -1.88
N HIS A 135 11.62 -13.68 -1.11
CA HIS A 135 12.01 -12.43 -0.46
C HIS A 135 12.25 -11.31 -1.49
N THR A 136 13.04 -11.59 -2.53
CA THR A 136 13.29 -10.63 -3.62
C THR A 136 11.99 -10.20 -4.31
N ALA A 137 11.12 -11.15 -4.65
CA ALA A 137 9.83 -10.85 -5.26
C ALA A 137 8.91 -10.00 -4.36
N ALA A 138 8.91 -10.27 -3.05
CA ALA A 138 8.15 -9.48 -2.08
C ALA A 138 8.73 -8.05 -1.95
N ALA A 139 10.05 -7.89 -2.02
CA ALA A 139 10.72 -6.59 -1.98
C ALA A 139 10.38 -5.75 -3.21
N GLU A 140 10.48 -6.34 -4.40
CA GLU A 140 10.09 -5.71 -5.66
C GLU A 140 8.63 -5.29 -5.64
N THR A 141 7.75 -6.15 -5.13
CA THR A 141 6.32 -5.87 -5.00
C THR A 141 6.06 -4.68 -4.06
N LEU A 142 6.78 -4.60 -2.94
CA LEU A 142 6.64 -3.50 -1.99
C LEU A 142 7.18 -2.18 -2.58
N ASN A 143 8.27 -2.24 -3.34
CA ASN A 143 8.79 -1.08 -4.06
C ASN A 143 7.80 -0.59 -5.12
N GLU A 144 7.22 -1.50 -5.91
CA GLU A 144 6.20 -1.13 -6.90
C GLU A 144 4.95 -0.53 -6.23
N LEU A 145 4.53 -1.08 -5.08
CA LEU A 145 3.45 -0.52 -4.29
C LEU A 145 3.76 0.92 -3.84
N SER A 146 4.99 1.16 -3.35
CA SER A 146 5.45 2.50 -2.96
C SER A 146 5.43 3.47 -4.15
N THR A 147 5.96 3.04 -5.31
CA THR A 147 5.92 3.85 -6.55
C THR A 147 4.49 4.20 -6.97
N LYS A 148 3.57 3.24 -6.92
CA LYS A 148 2.15 3.50 -7.23
C LYS A 148 1.52 4.48 -6.25
N LEU A 149 1.86 4.41 -4.96
CA LEU A 149 1.38 5.37 -3.97
C LEU A 149 1.95 6.77 -4.23
N CYS A 150 3.24 6.91 -4.57
CA CYS A 150 3.82 8.18 -5.00
C CYS A 150 3.05 8.78 -6.18
N GLN A 151 2.77 7.98 -7.21
CA GLN A 151 2.01 8.41 -8.39
C GLN A 151 0.58 8.84 -8.03
N ILE A 152 -0.09 8.08 -7.15
CA ILE A 152 -1.44 8.39 -6.70
C ILE A 152 -1.49 9.72 -5.95
N PHE A 153 -0.50 10.00 -5.09
CA PHE A 153 -0.43 11.25 -4.34
C PHE A 153 0.28 12.39 -5.07
N ASP A 154 0.74 12.19 -6.31
CA ASP A 154 1.56 13.17 -7.06
C ASP A 154 2.80 13.64 -6.28
N LEU A 155 3.54 12.68 -5.72
CA LEU A 155 4.75 12.90 -4.93
C LEU A 155 5.99 12.30 -5.61
N GLU A 156 7.13 12.97 -5.44
CA GLU A 156 8.44 12.44 -5.85
C GLU A 156 8.88 11.28 -4.95
N GLU A 157 8.64 11.42 -3.64
CA GLU A 157 8.97 10.45 -2.61
C GLU A 157 7.79 10.27 -1.65
N LEU A 158 7.59 9.02 -1.19
CA LEU A 158 6.57 8.70 -0.20
C LEU A 158 7.06 9.13 1.19
N SER A 159 7.03 10.43 1.47
CA SER A 159 7.43 11.02 2.74
C SER A 159 6.42 12.06 3.25
N LEU A 160 6.36 12.23 4.57
CA LEU A 160 5.46 13.22 5.19
C LEU A 160 5.85 14.64 4.78
N ASP A 161 7.14 14.91 4.68
CA ASP A 161 7.66 16.22 4.30
C ASP A 161 7.29 16.60 2.87
N CYS A 162 7.43 15.66 1.91
CA CYS A 162 6.98 15.88 0.53
C CYS A 162 5.47 16.15 0.47
N PHE A 163 4.67 15.37 1.21
CA PHE A 163 3.23 15.54 1.21
C PHE A 163 2.77 16.87 1.84
N VAL A 164 3.38 17.27 2.96
CA VAL A 164 3.10 18.56 3.62
C VAL A 164 3.53 19.72 2.73
N THR A 165 4.72 19.65 2.14
CA THR A 165 5.23 20.67 1.22
C THR A 165 4.29 20.85 0.03
N LYS A 166 3.83 19.75 -0.58
CA LYS A 166 2.87 19.79 -1.69
C LYS A 166 1.52 20.38 -1.27
N LEU A 167 1.01 20.03 -0.07
CA LEU A 167 -0.20 20.62 0.50
C LEU A 167 -0.09 22.14 0.70
N GLU A 168 1.09 22.64 1.05
CA GLU A 168 1.34 24.06 1.32
C GLU A 168 1.51 24.88 0.03
N GLN A 169 2.30 24.38 -0.92
CA GLN A 169 2.50 25.03 -2.22
C GLN A 169 1.19 25.26 -2.98
N GLU A 170 0.31 24.26 -3.00
CA GLU A 170 -0.99 24.34 -3.68
C GLU A 170 -1.98 25.25 -2.91
N GLN A 171 -1.76 25.50 -1.62
CA GLN A 171 -2.53 26.49 -0.85
C GLN A 171 -2.13 27.92 -1.18
N GLU A 172 -0.84 28.18 -1.36
CA GLU A 172 -0.30 29.50 -1.68
C GLU A 172 -0.70 29.92 -3.09
N GLN A 173 -0.61 29.02 -4.07
CA GLN A 173 -1.03 29.26 -5.46
C GLN A 173 -2.53 29.58 -5.60
N GLU A 174 -3.37 29.12 -4.67
CA GLU A 174 -4.80 29.47 -4.65
C GLU A 174 -5.10 30.83 -4.02
N GLN A 175 -4.19 31.39 -3.22
CA GLN A 175 -4.37 32.72 -2.63
C GLN A 175 -3.93 33.84 -3.59
N GLU A 176 -3.07 33.51 -4.56
CA GLU A 176 -2.56 34.44 -5.56
C GLU A 176 -3.46 34.58 -6.81
N ASN A 177 -4.44 33.69 -6.98
CA ASN A 177 -5.39 33.66 -8.13
C ASN A 177 -6.81 34.04 -7.71
#